data_AF-A0A2E9VRW0-F1
#
_entry.id   AF-A0A2E9VRW0-F1
#
_cell.length_a   1.000
_cell.length_b   1.000
_cell.length_c   1.000
_cell.angle_alpha   90.00
_cell.angle_beta   90.00
_cell.angle_gamma   90.00
#
_symmetry.space_group_name_H-M   'P 1'
#
loop_
_entity.id
_entity.type
_entity.pdbx_description
1 polymer ?
#
loop_
_entity_poly.entity_id
_entity_poly.type
_entity_poly.pdbx_seq_one_letter_code
_entity_poly.pdbx_strand_id
1 'polypeptide(L)'
;MFRTKNILTSTRTELLAVADQYRDQGDAEMAETAMARWLNHRVEQLDRAGPSDYLQTALDFDSWLQKRERAEEILLRGIQKYPDDAALLALLTRWDFAKNGDQWVSKADLPMSKPNEIEQAIQSGRVVAGMSRAQVASTLGAPRTVTRIASQKENLLIWNYPDVKLAVRFEQLRQRNDYVVVNVGPLPR
;
A
#
# COMPACT_ATOMS: atom_id res chain seq x y z
N MET A 1 1.52 33.62 -34.68
CA MET A 1 0.72 33.57 -33.43
C MET A 1 -0.43 32.56 -33.61
N PHE A 2 -0.17 31.24 -33.55
CA PHE A 2 -1.13 30.21 -34.03
C PHE A 2 -1.35 28.97 -33.13
N ARG A 3 -0.73 28.82 -31.94
CA ARG A 3 -0.65 27.49 -31.29
C ARG A 3 -1.56 27.20 -30.09
N THR A 4 -2.34 28.15 -29.58
CA THR A 4 -3.19 27.91 -28.38
C THR A 4 -4.48 27.13 -28.67
N LYS A 5 -4.97 27.08 -29.91
CA LYS A 5 -6.28 26.48 -30.23
C LYS A 5 -6.31 24.94 -30.25
N ASN A 6 -5.18 24.26 -30.38
CA ASN A 6 -5.12 22.79 -30.46
C ASN A 6 -4.36 22.14 -29.30
N ILE A 7 -4.11 22.87 -28.21
CA ILE A 7 -3.30 22.31 -27.13
C ILE A 7 -3.94 21.07 -26.51
N LEU A 8 -5.26 21.00 -26.45
CA LEU A 8 -6.01 19.87 -25.86
C LEU A 8 -5.88 18.56 -26.65
N THR A 9 -5.71 18.64 -27.96
CA THR A 9 -5.56 17.48 -28.85
C THR A 9 -4.10 17.22 -29.25
N SER A 10 -3.18 18.05 -28.75
CA SER A 10 -1.76 17.91 -29.04
C SER A 10 -1.16 16.68 -28.37
N THR A 11 -0.09 16.17 -28.96
CA THR A 11 0.72 15.13 -28.35
C THR A 11 1.50 15.67 -27.14
N ARG A 12 1.94 14.77 -26.27
CA ARG A 12 2.79 15.11 -25.11
C ARG A 12 4.02 15.93 -25.50
N THR A 13 4.67 15.56 -26.60
CA THR A 13 5.88 16.22 -27.12
C THR A 13 5.59 17.62 -27.64
N GLU A 14 4.48 17.81 -28.36
CA GLU A 14 4.07 19.11 -28.87
C GLU A 14 3.70 20.07 -27.73
N LEU A 15 3.01 19.58 -26.71
CA LEU A 15 2.70 20.35 -25.52
C LEU A 15 3.97 20.84 -24.82
N LEU A 16 4.94 19.93 -24.59
CA LEU A 16 6.20 20.28 -23.93
C LEU A 16 6.98 21.33 -24.73
N ALA A 17 7.03 21.19 -26.06
CA ALA A 17 7.67 22.19 -26.92
C ALA A 17 6.98 23.57 -26.83
N VAL A 18 5.65 23.60 -26.71
CA VAL A 18 4.90 24.85 -26.48
C VAL A 18 5.19 25.43 -25.10
N ALA A 19 5.26 24.59 -24.07
CA ALA A 19 5.58 25.02 -22.71
C ALA A 19 7.00 25.58 -22.60
N ASP A 20 7.98 24.95 -23.24
CA ASP A 20 9.37 25.44 -23.29
C ASP A 20 9.44 26.78 -24.02
N GLN A 21 8.72 26.93 -25.14
CA GLN A 21 8.63 28.21 -25.83
C GLN A 21 8.08 29.33 -24.93
N TYR A 22 7.07 29.05 -24.11
CA TYR A 22 6.54 30.03 -23.15
C TYR A 22 7.58 30.39 -22.08
N ARG A 23 8.32 29.41 -21.55
CA ARG A 23 9.39 29.65 -20.58
C ARG A 23 10.52 30.49 -21.16
N ASP A 24 10.94 30.21 -22.40
CA ASP A 24 11.99 30.96 -23.11
C ASP A 24 11.58 32.42 -23.34
N GLN A 25 10.28 32.70 -23.40
CA GLN A 25 9.71 34.04 -23.53
C GLN A 25 9.52 34.74 -22.17
N GLY A 26 9.83 34.08 -21.06
CA GLY A 26 9.60 34.59 -19.70
C GLY A 26 8.19 34.37 -19.17
N ASP A 27 7.31 33.72 -19.93
CA ASP A 27 5.90 33.48 -19.61
C ASP A 27 5.69 32.12 -18.92
N ALA A 28 6.35 31.89 -17.78
CA ALA A 28 6.25 30.61 -17.06
C ALA A 28 4.81 30.24 -16.66
N GLU A 29 3.96 31.23 -16.35
CA GLU A 29 2.55 31.03 -16.01
C GLU A 29 1.75 30.46 -17.19
N MET A 30 2.05 30.90 -18.41
CA MET A 30 1.40 30.39 -19.61
C MET A 30 1.81 28.96 -19.91
N ALA A 31 3.07 28.61 -19.65
CA ALA A 31 3.55 27.22 -19.75
C ALA A 31 2.79 26.29 -18.80
N GLU A 32 2.66 26.69 -17.53
CA GLU A 32 1.93 25.91 -16.53
C GLU A 32 0.44 25.81 -16.88
N THR A 33 -0.19 26.90 -17.28
CA THR A 33 -1.59 26.94 -17.71
C THR A 33 -1.85 25.99 -18.89
N ALA A 34 -0.95 25.98 -19.88
CA ALA A 34 -0.99 25.08 -21.01
C ALA A 34 -0.96 23.60 -20.57
N MET A 35 0.00 23.24 -19.71
CA MET A 35 0.14 21.88 -19.18
C MET A 35 -1.07 21.46 -18.34
N ALA A 36 -1.57 22.34 -17.46
CA ALA A 36 -2.74 22.09 -16.65
C ALA A 36 -3.99 21.84 -17.48
N ARG A 37 -4.23 22.64 -18.52
CA ARG A 37 -5.38 22.45 -19.42
C ARG A 37 -5.33 21.12 -20.17
N TRP A 38 -4.17 20.75 -20.69
CA TRP A 38 -4.00 19.47 -21.39
C TRP A 38 -4.18 18.27 -20.45
N LEU A 39 -3.56 18.30 -19.27
CA LEU A 39 -3.67 17.22 -18.30
C LEU A 39 -5.10 17.04 -17.78
N ASN A 40 -5.80 18.14 -17.49
CA ASN A 40 -7.20 18.07 -17.08
C ASN A 40 -8.08 17.45 -18.17
N HIS A 41 -7.84 17.78 -19.44
CA HIS A 41 -8.56 17.15 -20.54
C HIS A 41 -8.27 15.65 -20.66
N ARG A 42 -7.02 15.21 -20.41
CA ARG A 42 -6.72 13.77 -20.35
C ARG A 42 -7.46 13.07 -19.23
N VAL A 43 -7.60 13.70 -18.06
CA VAL A 43 -8.36 13.14 -16.93
C VAL A 43 -9.82 12.87 -17.30
N GLU A 44 -10.44 13.73 -18.11
CA GLU A 44 -11.82 13.53 -18.60
C GLU A 44 -11.95 12.29 -19.50
N GLN A 45 -10.86 11.87 -20.15
CA GLN A 45 -10.85 10.73 -21.06
C GLN A 45 -10.43 9.41 -20.39
N LEU A 46 -9.94 9.45 -19.15
CA LEU A 46 -9.38 8.27 -18.47
C LEU A 46 -10.37 7.11 -18.31
N ASP A 47 -11.66 7.40 -18.16
CA ASP A 47 -12.67 6.35 -17.98
C ASP A 47 -12.78 5.41 -19.20
N ARG A 48 -12.33 5.86 -20.38
CA ARG A 48 -12.24 5.04 -21.60
C ARG A 48 -10.80 4.60 -21.94
N ALA A 49 -9.83 5.04 -21.15
CA ALA A 49 -8.42 4.79 -21.36
C ALA A 49 -7.93 3.53 -20.65
N GLY A 50 -6.69 3.10 -20.97
CA GLY A 50 -6.06 1.92 -20.38
C GLY A 50 -5.22 2.24 -19.13
N PRO A 51 -4.68 1.23 -18.42
CA PRO A 51 -3.89 1.42 -17.20
C PRO A 51 -2.67 2.32 -17.41
N SER A 52 -2.00 2.22 -18.55
CA SER A 52 -0.86 3.07 -18.92
C SER A 52 -1.22 4.56 -18.98
N ASP A 53 -2.46 4.91 -19.33
CA ASP A 53 -2.91 6.30 -19.36
C ASP A 53 -3.08 6.89 -17.96
N TYR A 54 -3.61 6.11 -17.01
CA TYR A 54 -3.68 6.50 -15.61
C TYR A 54 -2.27 6.72 -15.04
N LEU A 55 -1.36 5.76 -15.31
CA LEU A 55 0.03 5.82 -14.88
C LEU A 55 0.74 7.08 -15.40
N GLN A 56 0.68 7.31 -16.72
CA GLN A 56 1.35 8.44 -17.35
C GLN A 56 0.74 9.77 -16.89
N THR A 57 -0.58 9.85 -16.79
CA THR A 57 -1.26 11.09 -16.38
C THR A 57 -0.92 11.44 -14.93
N ALA A 58 -0.89 10.46 -14.02
CA ALA A 58 -0.45 10.68 -12.65
C ALA A 58 1.00 11.20 -12.58
N LEU A 59 1.93 10.54 -13.29
CA LEU A 59 3.33 10.97 -13.35
C LEU A 59 3.50 12.38 -13.94
N ASP A 60 2.72 12.74 -14.95
CA ASP A 60 2.78 14.07 -15.56
C ASP A 60 2.24 15.15 -14.59
N PHE A 61 1.17 14.88 -13.81
CA PHE A 61 0.70 15.80 -12.76
C PHE A 61 1.74 16.02 -11.66
N ASP A 62 2.39 14.94 -11.21
CA ASP A 62 3.43 14.98 -10.17
C ASP A 62 4.67 15.73 -10.66
N SER A 63 5.18 15.38 -11.85
CA SER A 63 6.44 15.93 -12.36
C SER A 63 6.31 17.34 -12.94
N TRP A 64 5.24 17.66 -13.67
CA TRP A 64 5.14 18.92 -14.39
C TRP A 64 4.48 20.03 -13.60
N LEU A 65 3.44 19.69 -12.85
CA LEU A 65 2.65 20.65 -12.08
C LEU A 65 2.92 20.58 -10.59
N GLN A 66 3.75 19.63 -10.12
CA GLN A 66 4.02 19.40 -8.71
C GLN A 66 2.73 19.18 -7.89
N LYS A 67 1.69 18.64 -8.55
CA LYS A 67 0.36 18.39 -7.95
C LYS A 67 0.26 16.96 -7.48
N ARG A 68 1.05 16.64 -6.45
CA ARG A 68 1.19 15.31 -5.89
C ARG A 68 -0.13 14.65 -5.50
N GLU A 69 -0.95 15.36 -4.74
CA GLU A 69 -2.25 14.90 -4.25
C GLU A 69 -3.17 14.49 -5.42
N ARG A 70 -3.23 15.33 -6.47
CA ARG A 70 -4.02 15.04 -7.66
C ARG A 70 -3.49 13.83 -8.43
N ALA A 71 -2.18 13.66 -8.47
CA ALA A 71 -1.55 12.51 -9.09
C ALA A 71 -1.90 11.21 -8.35
N GLU A 72 -1.91 11.24 -7.01
CA GLU A 72 -2.30 10.10 -6.17
C GLU A 72 -3.78 9.72 -6.36
N GLU A 73 -4.69 10.70 -6.43
CA GLU A 73 -6.10 10.47 -6.75
C GLU A 73 -6.28 9.73 -8.09
N ILE A 74 -5.55 10.18 -9.13
CA ILE A 74 -5.58 9.56 -10.46
C ILE A 74 -5.05 8.12 -10.39
N LEU A 75 -3.96 7.90 -9.67
CA LEU A 75 -3.36 6.58 -9.53
C LEU A 75 -4.28 5.60 -8.78
N LEU A 76 -4.92 6.05 -7.70
CA LEU A 76 -5.90 5.27 -6.94
C LEU A 76 -7.13 4.91 -7.79
N ARG A 77 -7.64 5.85 -8.61
CA ARG A 77 -8.71 5.56 -9.59
C ARG A 77 -8.27 4.50 -10.60
N GLY A 78 -7.01 4.56 -11.06
CA GLY A 78 -6.43 3.56 -11.94
C GLY A 78 -6.43 2.17 -11.31
N ILE A 79 -5.97 2.06 -10.06
CA ILE A 79 -5.97 0.79 -9.30
C ILE A 79 -7.38 0.27 -9.03
N GLN A 80 -8.35 1.14 -8.78
CA GLN A 80 -9.75 0.71 -8.61
C GLN A 80 -10.30 0.04 -9.87
N LYS A 81 -9.90 0.52 -11.06
CA LYS A 81 -10.33 -0.03 -12.35
C LYS A 81 -9.50 -1.22 -12.81
N TYR A 82 -8.20 -1.22 -12.48
CA TYR A 82 -7.21 -2.22 -12.89
C TYR A 82 -6.43 -2.72 -11.65
N PRO A 83 -7.07 -3.51 -10.78
CA PRO A 83 -6.50 -3.86 -9.46
C PRO A 83 -5.24 -4.72 -9.52
N ASP A 84 -5.03 -5.46 -10.61
CA ASP A 84 -3.92 -6.39 -10.79
C ASP A 84 -2.82 -5.83 -11.72
N ASP A 85 -2.91 -4.55 -12.14
CA ASP A 85 -1.90 -3.95 -13.00
C ASP A 85 -0.59 -3.70 -12.24
N ALA A 86 0.46 -4.40 -12.64
CA ALA A 86 1.75 -4.37 -11.95
C ALA A 86 2.42 -2.98 -11.95
N ALA A 87 2.23 -2.18 -13.00
CA ALA A 87 2.88 -0.88 -13.12
C ALA A 87 2.23 0.16 -12.21
N LEU A 88 0.89 0.17 -12.16
CA LEU A 88 0.14 1.00 -11.22
C LEU A 88 0.48 0.64 -9.77
N LEU A 89 0.52 -0.66 -9.44
CA LEU A 89 0.85 -1.15 -8.09
C LEU A 89 2.28 -0.79 -7.66
N ALA A 90 3.24 -0.92 -8.58
CA ALA A 90 4.63 -0.55 -8.33
C ALA A 90 4.77 0.95 -8.04
N LEU A 91 4.10 1.80 -8.82
CA LEU A 91 4.13 3.24 -8.58
C LEU A 91 3.49 3.60 -7.24
N LEU A 92 2.35 3.00 -6.92
CA LEU A 92 1.63 3.28 -5.67
C LEU A 92 2.46 2.87 -4.45
N THR A 93 3.19 1.75 -4.53
CA THR A 93 4.15 1.32 -3.51
C THR A 93 5.33 2.29 -3.39
N ARG A 94 5.89 2.76 -4.52
CA ARG A 94 6.96 3.77 -4.55
C ARG A 94 6.51 5.10 -3.94
N TRP A 95 5.21 5.37 -4.01
CA TRP A 95 4.56 6.55 -3.46
C TRP A 95 4.13 6.37 -2.00
N ASP A 96 4.66 5.36 -1.32
CA ASP A 96 4.41 5.06 0.08
C ASP A 96 2.94 4.82 0.42
N PHE A 97 2.18 4.25 -0.51
CA PHE A 97 0.88 3.66 -0.17
C PHE A 97 1.05 2.19 0.25
N ALA A 98 0.11 1.73 1.06
CA ALA A 98 0.01 0.33 1.46
C ALA A 98 -1.46 -0.12 1.49
N LYS A 99 -1.66 -1.43 1.37
CA LYS A 99 -2.98 -2.04 1.44
C LYS A 99 -3.40 -2.21 2.91
N ASN A 100 -4.51 -1.60 3.29
CA ASN A 100 -5.19 -1.78 4.57
C ASN A 100 -6.56 -2.44 4.31
N GLY A 101 -6.64 -3.75 4.54
CA GLY A 101 -7.82 -4.53 4.13
C GLY A 101 -8.00 -4.53 2.61
N ASP A 102 -9.12 -3.99 2.14
CA ASP A 102 -9.44 -3.88 0.71
C ASP A 102 -9.14 -2.49 0.12
N GLN A 103 -8.58 -1.57 0.92
CA GLN A 103 -8.31 -0.19 0.51
C GLN A 103 -6.81 0.09 0.45
N TRP A 104 -6.42 0.96 -0.47
CA TRP A 104 -5.09 1.53 -0.51
C TRP A 104 -5.11 2.86 0.23
N VAL A 105 -4.19 3.01 1.18
CA VAL A 105 -4.05 4.21 2.00
C VAL A 105 -2.59 4.64 2.03
N SER A 106 -2.36 5.95 2.16
CA SER A 106 -1.01 6.46 2.39
C SER A 106 -0.45 5.85 3.68
N LYS A 107 0.84 5.47 3.69
CA LYS A 107 1.49 4.96 4.90
C LYS A 107 1.53 5.99 6.03
N ALA A 108 1.48 7.27 5.70
CA ALA A 108 1.38 8.34 6.70
C ALA A 108 0.01 8.33 7.41
N ASP A 109 -1.05 7.95 6.66
CA ASP A 109 -2.44 7.90 7.13
C ASP A 109 -2.87 6.51 7.58
N LEU A 110 -2.01 5.49 7.39
CA LEU A 110 -2.17 4.25 8.14
C LEU A 110 -2.25 4.67 9.60
N PRO A 111 -3.34 4.32 10.32
CA PRO A 111 -3.38 4.54 11.74
C PRO A 111 -2.07 3.94 12.25
N MET A 112 -1.20 4.75 12.86
CA MET A 112 0.03 4.26 13.47
C MET A 112 -0.41 3.02 14.21
N SER A 113 -0.04 1.84 13.73
CA SER A 113 -0.19 0.65 14.53
C SER A 113 0.64 1.02 15.74
N LYS A 114 -0.04 1.29 16.86
CA LYS A 114 0.56 1.65 18.14
C LYS A 114 1.87 0.87 18.22
N PRO A 115 3.02 1.51 18.50
CA PRO A 115 4.34 0.91 18.34
C PRO A 115 4.26 -0.57 18.67
N ASN A 116 4.43 -1.38 17.62
CA ASN A 116 3.87 -2.71 17.46
C ASN A 116 4.10 -3.50 18.76
N GLU A 117 3.04 -3.70 19.56
CA GLU A 117 3.14 -4.40 20.85
C GLU A 117 3.84 -5.76 20.66
N ILE A 118 3.65 -6.37 19.49
CA ILE A 118 4.35 -7.57 19.03
C ILE A 118 5.86 -7.32 18.83
N GLU A 119 6.30 -6.25 18.18
CA GLU A 119 7.73 -5.94 18.03
C GLU A 119 8.38 -5.61 19.38
N GLN A 120 7.73 -4.81 20.20
CA GLN A 120 8.22 -4.53 21.56
C GLN A 120 8.26 -5.80 22.40
N ALA A 121 7.27 -6.68 22.26
CA ALA A 121 7.25 -7.97 22.93
C ALA A 121 8.38 -8.87 22.43
N ILE A 122 8.63 -8.98 21.12
CA ILE A 122 9.76 -9.73 20.56
C ILE A 122 11.09 -9.19 21.10
N GLN A 123 11.31 -7.87 21.08
CA GLN A 123 12.53 -7.24 21.62
C GLN A 123 12.69 -7.44 23.13
N SER A 124 11.59 -7.53 23.88
CA SER A 124 11.59 -7.76 25.32
C SER A 124 11.45 -9.24 25.71
N GLY A 125 11.50 -10.18 24.76
CA GLY A 125 11.39 -11.62 25.03
C GLY A 125 10.01 -12.07 25.52
N ARG A 126 8.95 -11.31 25.24
CA ARG A 126 7.57 -11.58 25.64
C ARG A 126 6.75 -12.06 24.45
N VAL A 127 5.77 -12.91 24.72
CA VAL A 127 4.79 -13.37 23.72
C VAL A 127 3.44 -12.72 24.01
N VAL A 128 2.81 -12.14 22.98
CA VAL A 128 1.50 -11.49 23.07
C VAL A 128 0.54 -12.05 22.04
N ALA A 129 -0.76 -11.80 22.21
CA ALA A 129 -1.78 -12.18 21.25
C ALA A 129 -1.51 -11.54 19.88
N GLY A 130 -1.83 -12.27 18.81
CA GLY A 130 -1.60 -11.87 17.42
C GLY A 130 -0.25 -12.29 16.82
N MET A 131 0.71 -12.75 17.63
CA MET A 131 1.98 -13.28 17.11
C MET A 131 1.77 -14.52 16.24
N SER A 132 2.57 -14.67 15.18
CA SER A 132 2.64 -15.89 14.38
C SER A 132 3.50 -16.96 15.08
N ARG A 133 3.37 -18.22 14.65
CA ARG A 133 4.22 -19.32 15.14
C ARG A 133 5.72 -19.04 14.96
N ALA A 134 6.10 -18.41 13.85
CA ALA A 134 7.49 -18.06 13.57
C ALA A 134 8.00 -16.99 14.55
N GLN A 135 7.18 -15.99 14.87
CA GLN A 135 7.52 -14.94 15.84
C GLN A 135 7.62 -15.50 17.26
N VAL A 136 6.76 -16.45 17.65
CA VAL A 136 6.87 -17.12 18.95
C VAL A 136 8.14 -17.96 19.01
N ALA A 137 8.46 -18.70 17.94
CA ALA A 137 9.68 -19.51 17.86
C ALA A 137 10.95 -18.66 17.87
N SER A 138 10.96 -17.47 17.26
CA SER A 138 12.10 -16.55 17.34
C SER A 138 12.26 -15.93 18.73
N THR A 139 11.18 -15.83 19.51
CA THR A 139 11.18 -15.21 20.84
C THR A 139 11.53 -16.21 21.95
N LEU A 140 10.93 -17.40 21.93
CA LEU A 140 11.06 -18.41 22.99
C LEU A 140 11.85 -19.66 22.57
N GLY A 141 12.23 -19.77 21.29
CA GLY A 141 12.79 -20.99 20.72
C GLY A 141 11.72 -22.04 20.37
N ALA A 142 12.18 -23.25 20.08
CA ALA A 142 11.30 -24.37 19.76
C ALA A 142 10.50 -24.83 21.00
N PRO A 143 9.20 -25.11 20.86
CA PRO A 143 8.40 -25.63 21.96
C PRO A 143 8.84 -27.05 22.33
N ARG A 144 8.71 -27.42 23.61
CA ARG A 144 9.02 -28.78 24.06
C ARG A 144 7.95 -29.79 23.66
N THR A 145 6.69 -29.35 23.71
CA THR A 145 5.55 -30.17 23.33
C THR A 145 4.58 -29.35 22.49
N VAL A 146 4.04 -30.01 21.46
CA VAL A 146 3.05 -29.44 20.55
C VAL A 146 1.80 -30.32 20.59
N THR A 147 0.67 -29.73 20.95
CA THR A 147 -0.64 -30.39 20.93
C THR A 147 -1.50 -29.75 19.85
N ARG A 148 -2.08 -30.57 18.96
CA ARG A 148 -3.00 -30.10 17.92
C ARG A 148 -4.38 -30.69 18.17
N ILE A 149 -5.40 -29.84 18.16
CA ILE A 149 -6.80 -30.23 18.31
C ILE A 149 -7.54 -29.75 17.07
N ALA A 150 -8.07 -30.67 16.30
CA ALA A 150 -8.88 -30.38 15.11
C ALA A 150 -10.32 -30.82 15.36
N SER A 151 -11.26 -29.89 15.20
CA SER A 151 -12.70 -30.15 15.32
C SER A 151 -13.44 -29.53 14.13
N GLN A 152 -14.73 -29.85 13.97
CA GLN A 152 -15.55 -29.26 12.89
C GLN A 152 -15.67 -27.72 12.97
N LYS A 153 -15.43 -27.11 14.13
CA LYS A 153 -15.61 -25.66 14.36
C LYS A 153 -14.30 -24.90 14.51
N GLU A 154 -13.26 -25.54 15.06
CA GLU A 154 -12.01 -24.90 15.46
C GLU A 154 -10.79 -25.81 15.23
N ASN A 155 -9.71 -25.22 14.73
CA ASN A 155 -8.38 -25.82 14.66
C ASN A 155 -7.46 -25.08 15.63
N LEU A 156 -7.08 -25.78 16.70
CA LEU A 156 -6.27 -25.26 17.79
C LEU A 156 -4.89 -25.91 17.79
N LEU A 157 -3.90 -25.11 18.14
CA LEU A 157 -2.52 -25.53 18.37
C LEU A 157 -2.08 -25.00 19.73
N ILE A 158 -1.49 -25.85 20.56
CA ILE A 158 -0.98 -25.46 21.87
C ILE A 158 0.50 -25.82 21.92
N TRP A 159 1.33 -24.84 22.22
CA TRP A 159 2.77 -24.99 22.42
C TRP A 159 3.11 -24.81 23.89
N ASN A 160 3.83 -25.78 24.45
CA ASN A 160 4.21 -25.76 25.85
C ASN A 160 5.72 -25.48 25.99
N TYR A 161 6.03 -24.54 26.87
CA TYR A 161 7.38 -24.09 27.20
C TYR A 161 7.64 -24.24 28.72
N PRO A 162 8.05 -25.43 29.19
CA PRO A 162 8.33 -25.71 30.61
C PRO A 162 9.36 -24.79 31.24
N ASP A 163 10.39 -24.43 30.48
CA ASP A 163 11.53 -23.66 31.00
C ASP A 163 11.14 -22.24 31.41
N VAL A 164 10.15 -21.65 30.72
CA VAL A 164 9.56 -20.35 31.07
C VAL A 164 8.16 -20.46 31.69
N LYS A 165 7.69 -21.69 31.97
CA LYS A 165 6.38 -22.01 32.57
C LYS A 165 5.16 -21.47 31.80
N LEU A 166 5.24 -21.43 30.47
CA LEU A 166 4.17 -20.89 29.61
C LEU A 166 3.54 -21.94 28.70
N ALA A 167 2.24 -21.79 28.48
CA ALA A 167 1.49 -22.42 27.39
C ALA A 167 0.99 -21.33 26.43
N VAL A 168 1.24 -21.51 25.14
CA VAL A 168 0.82 -20.59 24.07
C VAL A 168 -0.24 -21.29 23.22
N ARG A 169 -1.45 -20.74 23.21
CA ARG A 169 -2.56 -21.24 22.38
C ARG A 169 -2.66 -20.43 21.11
N PHE A 170 -2.74 -21.13 19.99
CA PHE A 170 -2.96 -20.58 18.67
C PHE A 170 -4.28 -21.07 18.08
N GLU A 171 -4.89 -20.23 17.26
CA GLU A 171 -6.05 -20.56 16.44
C GLU A 171 -5.73 -20.33 14.97
N GLN A 172 -6.28 -21.21 14.12
CA GLN A 172 -6.14 -21.07 12.68
C GLN A 172 -7.07 -19.98 12.14
N LEU A 173 -6.50 -18.98 11.49
CA LEU A 173 -7.26 -17.97 10.77
C LEU A 173 -7.84 -18.59 9.50
N ARG A 174 -9.18 -18.66 9.41
CA ARG A 174 -9.92 -19.27 8.29
C ARG A 174 -9.53 -18.71 6.92
N GLN A 175 -9.04 -17.47 6.86
CA GLN A 175 -8.72 -16.77 5.61
C GLN A 175 -7.25 -16.92 5.15
N ARG A 176 -6.31 -17.36 6.01
CA ARG A 176 -4.86 -17.33 5.72
C ARG A 176 -4.14 -18.67 5.85
N ASN A 177 -4.86 -19.75 6.20
CA ASN A 177 -4.28 -21.06 6.50
C ASN A 177 -3.10 -21.01 7.52
N ASP A 178 -3.08 -19.99 8.38
CA ASP A 178 -2.02 -19.73 9.33
C ASP A 178 -2.56 -19.60 10.76
N TYR A 179 -1.69 -19.81 11.74
CA TYR A 179 -2.01 -19.83 13.17
C TYR A 179 -1.49 -18.58 13.87
N VAL A 180 -2.35 -17.93 14.66
CA VAL A 180 -1.98 -16.76 15.47
C VAL A 180 -2.23 -17.03 16.95
N VAL A 181 -1.39 -16.46 17.80
CA VAL A 181 -1.56 -16.54 19.26
C VAL A 181 -2.88 -15.89 19.63
N VAL A 182 -3.74 -16.62 20.32
CA VAL A 182 -5.00 -16.11 20.88
C VAL A 182 -4.94 -16.00 22.39
N ASN A 183 -4.07 -16.79 23.04
CA ASN A 183 -3.92 -16.75 24.48
C ASN A 183 -2.51 -17.22 24.89
N VAL A 184 -1.96 -16.57 25.91
CA VAL A 184 -0.75 -16.99 26.62
C VAL A 184 -1.14 -17.19 28.08
N GLY A 185 -0.87 -18.36 28.63
CA GLY A 185 -1.25 -18.72 29.98
C GLY A 185 -0.17 -19.54 30.70
N PRO A 186 -0.33 -19.77 32.00
CA PRO A 186 0.53 -20.69 32.72
C PRO A 186 0.36 -22.11 32.16
N LEU A 187 1.38 -22.95 32.30
CA LEU A 187 1.25 -24.37 31.95
C LEU A 187 0.09 -25.01 32.74
N PRO A 188 -0.74 -25.83 32.09
CA PRO A 188 -1.74 -26.63 32.78
C PRO A 188 -1.05 -27.52 33.82
N ARG A 189 -1.59 -27.54 35.04
CA ARG A 189 -1.11 -28.36 36.15
C ARG A 189 -1.47 -29.82 35.95
#